data_AF-A0A2K1QYN5-F1
#
_entry.id   AF-A0A2K1QYN5-F1
#
_cell.length_a   1.000
_cell.length_b   1.000
_cell.length_c   1.000
_cell.angle_alpha   90.00
_cell.angle_beta   90.00
_cell.angle_gamma   90.00
#
_symmetry.space_group_name_H-M   'P 1'
#
loop_
_entity.id
_entity.type
_entity.pdbx_description
1 polymer ?
#
loop_
_entity_poly.entity_id
_entity_poly.type
_entity_poly.pdbx_seq_one_letter_code
_entity_poly.pdbx_strand_id
1 'polypeptide(L)'
;MFWRTVRGMIPHKTARGAAAMERLKTFEGVPPPYDTKKRVVVPQALRVLRLKPGRKYCTVGRLGHEFGWKYQDVVSRLEEKRKVKSAAYYERKKAARKQLADAKKNAKVNEETKKQLTALGY
;
A
#
# COMPACT_ATOMS: atom_id res chain seq x y z
N MET A 1 -14.64 -9.48 4.93
CA MET A 1 -15.86 -8.65 4.74
C MET A 1 -15.86 -7.85 3.44
N PHE A 2 -14.77 -7.16 3.10
CA PHE A 2 -14.68 -6.27 1.92
C PHE A 2 -15.08 -6.92 0.57
N TRP A 3 -14.64 -8.15 0.31
CA TRP A 3 -15.00 -8.89 -0.92
C TRP A 3 -16.51 -9.02 -1.13
N ARG A 4 -17.27 -9.28 -0.06
CA ARG A 4 -18.74 -9.40 -0.13
C ARG A 4 -19.40 -8.07 -0.46
N THR A 5 -18.87 -6.96 0.06
CA THR A 5 -19.34 -5.60 -0.27
C THR A 5 -19.12 -5.28 -1.74
N VAL A 6 -17.93 -5.57 -2.28
CA VAL A 6 -17.63 -5.34 -3.70
C VAL A 6 -18.50 -6.23 -4.60
N ARG A 7 -18.70 -7.50 -4.22
CA ARG A 7 -19.63 -8.40 -4.91
C ARG A 7 -21.06 -7.85 -4.99
N GLY A 8 -21.52 -7.13 -3.96
CA GLY A 8 -22.84 -6.49 -3.96
C GLY A 8 -22.96 -5.32 -4.93
N MET A 9 -21.84 -4.66 -5.27
CA MET A 9 -21.78 -3.54 -6.21
C MET A 9 -21.64 -3.98 -7.67
N ILE A 10 -21.31 -5.25 -7.90
CA ILE A 10 -21.08 -5.83 -9.24
C ILE A 10 -22.25 -6.75 -9.61
N PRO A 11 -22.71 -6.78 -10.87
CA PRO A 11 -23.70 -7.75 -11.35
C PRO A 11 -23.09 -9.17 -11.46
N HIS A 12 -22.69 -9.74 -10.32
CA HIS A 12 -21.88 -10.95 -10.19
C HIS A 12 -22.58 -12.24 -10.63
N LYS A 13 -23.90 -12.19 -10.88
CA LYS A 13 -24.65 -13.31 -11.47
C LYS A 13 -24.43 -13.44 -12.99
N THR A 14 -23.96 -12.37 -13.64
CA THR A 14 -23.62 -12.40 -15.07
C THR A 14 -22.20 -12.94 -15.27
N ALA A 15 -21.92 -13.55 -16.43
CA ALA A 15 -20.57 -14.02 -16.77
C ALA A 15 -19.51 -12.90 -16.66
N ARG A 16 -19.85 -11.69 -17.12
CA ARG A 16 -18.98 -10.50 -17.00
C ARG A 16 -18.69 -10.16 -15.54
N GLY A 17 -19.70 -10.19 -14.67
CA GLY A 17 -19.54 -9.90 -13.25
C GLY A 17 -18.73 -10.96 -12.52
N ALA A 18 -18.93 -12.24 -12.84
CA ALA A 18 -18.12 -13.34 -12.32
C ALA A 18 -16.63 -13.17 -12.70
N ALA A 19 -16.34 -12.88 -13.97
CA ALA A 19 -14.98 -12.61 -14.43
C ALA A 19 -14.37 -11.35 -13.77
N ALA A 20 -15.16 -10.33 -13.45
CA ALA A 20 -14.67 -9.16 -12.70
C ALA A 20 -14.28 -9.53 -11.26
N MET A 21 -15.07 -10.37 -10.60
CA MET A 21 -14.78 -10.85 -9.24
C MET A 21 -13.54 -11.74 -9.18
N GLU A 22 -13.24 -12.52 -10.22
CA GLU A 22 -12.03 -13.34 -10.30
C GLU A 22 -10.74 -12.49 -10.35
N ARG A 23 -10.81 -11.31 -10.98
CA ARG A 23 -9.67 -10.37 -11.03
C ARG A 23 -9.39 -9.73 -9.67
N LEU A 24 -10.38 -9.68 -8.78
CA LEU A 24 -10.24 -9.06 -7.46
C LEU A 24 -9.68 -10.06 -6.45
N LYS A 25 -8.49 -9.77 -5.93
CA LYS A 25 -7.87 -10.51 -4.82
C LYS A 25 -7.85 -9.64 -3.56
N THR A 26 -8.38 -10.15 -2.46
CA THR A 26 -8.43 -9.46 -1.16
C THR A 26 -7.78 -10.30 -0.09
N PHE A 27 -6.94 -9.68 0.75
CA PHE A 27 -6.18 -10.36 1.79
C PHE A 27 -6.31 -9.60 3.11
N GLU A 28 -6.20 -10.31 4.23
CA GLU A 28 -6.02 -9.71 5.56
C GLU A 28 -4.52 -9.64 5.86
N GLY A 29 -4.02 -8.48 6.26
CA GLY A 29 -2.57 -8.19 6.29
C GLY A 29 -1.97 -8.07 4.89
N VAL A 30 -0.64 -8.18 4.79
CA VAL A 30 0.09 -8.07 3.53
C VAL A 30 0.93 -9.34 3.30
N PRO A 31 0.39 -10.35 2.60
CA PRO A 31 1.10 -11.60 2.37
C PRO A 31 2.21 -11.44 1.30
N PRO A 32 3.23 -12.31 1.32
CA PRO A 32 4.11 -12.50 0.16
C PRO A 32 3.29 -12.89 -1.08
N PRO A 33 3.56 -12.36 -2.28
CA PRO A 33 4.70 -11.51 -2.69
C PRO A 33 4.41 -10.00 -2.65
N TYR A 34 3.34 -9.54 -1.99
CA TYR A 34 2.89 -8.14 -2.02
C TYR A 34 3.57 -7.26 -0.98
N ASP A 35 4.24 -7.86 0.01
CA ASP A 35 4.96 -7.19 1.08
C ASP A 35 6.16 -6.36 0.61
N THR A 36 6.81 -6.81 -0.48
CA THR A 36 7.95 -6.12 -1.12
C THR A 36 7.52 -5.10 -2.19
N LYS A 37 6.26 -5.12 -2.61
CA LYS A 37 5.74 -4.24 -3.66
C LYS A 37 5.30 -2.89 -3.07
N LYS A 38 5.47 -1.82 -3.85
CA LYS A 38 4.95 -0.50 -3.47
C LYS A 38 3.43 -0.52 -3.51
N ARG A 39 2.80 -0.38 -2.35
CA ARG A 39 1.34 -0.29 -2.21
C ARG A 39 0.86 1.11 -2.59
N VAL A 40 -0.26 1.17 -3.28
CA VAL A 40 -0.93 2.42 -3.66
C VAL A 40 -2.08 2.73 -2.72
N VAL A 41 -2.45 4.01 -2.66
CA VAL A 41 -3.54 4.51 -1.83
C VAL A 41 -4.52 5.24 -2.74
N VAL A 42 -5.81 5.06 -2.50
CA VAL A 42 -6.88 5.80 -3.19
C VAL A 42 -7.31 6.97 -2.30
N PRO A 43 -6.92 8.22 -2.60
CA PRO A 43 -7.21 9.37 -1.73
C PRO A 43 -8.71 9.59 -1.52
N GLN A 44 -9.49 9.28 -2.55
CA GLN A 44 -10.95 9.40 -2.52
C GLN A 44 -11.63 8.41 -1.56
N ALA A 45 -10.93 7.42 -1.02
CA ALA A 45 -11.44 6.47 -0.03
C ALA A 45 -10.76 6.61 1.33
N LEU A 46 -9.87 7.60 1.51
CA LEU A 46 -9.15 7.77 2.77
C LEU A 46 -10.05 8.36 3.85
N ARG A 47 -10.15 7.66 4.98
CA ARG A 47 -10.89 8.10 6.17
C ARG A 47 -10.53 9.53 6.58
N VAL A 48 -9.24 9.87 6.65
CA VAL A 48 -8.77 11.19 7.09
C VAL A 48 -9.23 12.33 6.17
N LEU A 49 -9.48 12.04 4.89
CA LEU A 49 -9.94 13.02 3.91
C LEU A 49 -11.47 13.05 3.78
N ARG A 50 -12.13 11.92 4.03
CA ARG A 50 -13.59 11.76 3.81
C ARG A 50 -14.43 11.96 5.07
N LEU A 51 -13.83 11.84 6.25
CA LEU A 51 -14.53 11.97 7.53
C LEU A 51 -14.10 13.25 8.25
N LYS A 52 -15.06 14.02 8.76
CA LYS A 52 -14.76 15.20 9.58
C LYS A 52 -14.03 14.80 10.87
N PRO A 53 -13.07 15.61 11.36
CA PRO A 53 -12.47 15.41 12.68
C PRO A 53 -13.53 15.27 13.77
N GLY A 54 -13.27 14.42 14.77
CA GLY A 54 -14.18 14.17 15.90
C GLY A 54 -15.30 13.16 15.64
N ARG A 55 -15.51 12.71 14.40
CA ARG A 55 -16.52 11.66 14.11
C ARG A 55 -15.99 10.27 14.47
N LYS A 56 -16.78 9.52 15.24
CA LYS A 56 -16.49 8.13 15.60
C LYS A 56 -16.52 7.24 14.36
N TYR A 57 -15.62 6.28 14.29
CA TYR A 57 -15.54 5.26 13.23
C TYR A 57 -15.20 3.91 13.85
N CYS A 58 -15.48 2.83 13.13
CA CYS A 58 -15.10 1.48 13.53
C CYS A 58 -13.99 0.93 12.63
N THR A 59 -13.21 0.00 13.17
CA THR A 59 -12.20 -0.73 12.41
C THR A 59 -12.75 -2.09 12.05
N VAL A 60 -12.76 -2.44 10.76
CA VAL A 60 -13.32 -3.70 10.25
C VAL A 60 -12.68 -4.92 10.90
N GLY A 61 -11.38 -4.86 11.23
CA GLY A 61 -10.70 -5.95 11.93
C GLY A 61 -11.28 -6.26 13.32
N ARG A 62 -11.63 -5.23 14.11
CA ARG A 62 -12.25 -5.41 15.44
C ARG A 62 -13.65 -6.00 15.31
N LEU A 63 -14.45 -5.43 14.41
CA LEU A 63 -15.79 -5.92 14.11
C LEU A 63 -15.75 -7.39 13.64
N GLY A 64 -14.81 -7.73 12.76
CA GLY A 64 -14.64 -9.11 12.30
C GLY A 64 -14.40 -10.07 13.45
N HIS A 65 -13.54 -9.71 14.40
CA HIS A 65 -13.23 -10.55 15.56
C HIS A 65 -14.41 -10.74 16.51
N GLU A 66 -15.10 -9.65 16.86
CA GLU A 66 -16.31 -9.70 17.71
C GLU A 66 -17.40 -10.61 17.09
N PHE A 67 -17.46 -10.70 15.75
CA PHE A 67 -18.40 -11.54 15.01
C PHE A 67 -17.83 -12.93 14.66
N GLY A 68 -16.76 -13.37 15.32
CA GLY A 68 -16.25 -14.73 15.24
C GLY A 68 -15.09 -14.97 14.28
N TRP A 69 -14.45 -13.93 13.74
CA TRP A 69 -13.20 -14.09 13.00
C TRP A 69 -12.03 -14.38 13.96
N LYS A 70 -11.51 -15.62 13.87
CA LYS A 70 -10.54 -16.16 14.83
C LYS A 70 -9.08 -15.76 14.59
N TYR A 71 -8.74 -15.22 13.42
CA TYR A 71 -7.34 -15.05 12.99
C TYR A 71 -6.75 -13.68 13.28
N GLN A 72 -7.40 -12.85 14.11
CA GLN A 72 -6.92 -11.50 14.44
C GLN A 72 -5.48 -11.53 15.00
N ASP A 73 -5.22 -12.38 16.00
CA ASP A 73 -3.91 -12.45 16.65
C ASP A 73 -2.82 -13.02 15.74
N VAL A 74 -3.19 -14.01 14.90
CA VAL A 74 -2.29 -14.59 13.91
C VAL A 74 -1.84 -13.54 12.90
N VAL A 75 -2.78 -12.77 12.36
CA VAL A 75 -2.48 -11.70 11.39
C VAL A 75 -1.66 -10.59 12.06
N SER A 76 -2.00 -10.21 13.30
CA SER A 76 -1.24 -9.20 14.06
C SER A 76 0.24 -9.58 14.20
N ARG A 77 0.51 -10.81 14.63
CA ARG A 77 1.87 -11.35 14.78
C ARG A 77 2.63 -11.42 13.46
N LEU A 78 1.97 -11.78 12.36
CA LEU A 78 2.60 -11.82 11.04
C LEU A 78 2.91 -10.42 10.50
N GLU A 79 2.00 -9.46 10.71
CA GLU A 79 2.21 -8.06 10.33
C GLU A 79 3.33 -7.40 11.13
N GLU A 80 3.49 -7.74 12.42
CA GLU A 80 4.62 -7.29 13.23
C GLU A 80 5.95 -7.77 12.64
N LYS A 81 6.08 -9.07 12.36
CA LYS A 81 7.26 -9.63 11.68
C LYS A 81 7.53 -8.95 10.35
N ARG A 82 6.48 -8.65 9.56
CA ARG A 82 6.61 -7.92 8.29
C ARG A 82 7.10 -6.49 8.48
N LYS A 83 6.59 -5.77 9.49
CA LYS A 83 7.01 -4.39 9.79
C LYS A 83 8.46 -4.31 10.22
N VAL A 84 8.95 -5.25 11.03
CA VAL A 84 10.37 -5.33 11.42
C VAL A 84 11.26 -5.47 10.18
N LYS A 85 10.94 -6.41 9.27
CA LYS A 85 11.68 -6.57 7.99
C LYS A 85 11.62 -5.30 7.13
N SER A 86 10.45 -4.67 7.05
CA SER A 86 10.25 -3.44 6.29
C SER A 86 11.04 -2.26 6.86
N ALA A 87 11.19 -2.16 8.18
CA ALA A 87 11.98 -1.12 8.83
C ALA A 87 13.47 -1.29 8.55
N ALA A 88 13.99 -2.52 8.66
CA ALA A 88 15.38 -2.82 8.32
C ALA A 88 15.70 -2.51 6.85
N TYR A 89 14.78 -2.83 5.93
CA TYR A 89 14.91 -2.45 4.52
C TYR A 89 14.92 -0.92 4.33
N TYR A 90 14.05 -0.20 5.04
CA TYR A 90 13.95 1.25 4.91
C TYR A 90 15.22 1.97 5.39
N GLU A 91 15.82 1.54 6.50
CA GLU A 91 17.09 2.12 6.98
C GLU A 91 18.22 1.92 5.97
N ARG A 92 18.35 0.71 5.39
CA ARG A 92 19.31 0.44 4.30
C ARG A 92 19.05 1.34 3.09
N LYS A 93 17.78 1.50 2.70
CA LYS A 93 17.38 2.37 1.58
C LYS A 93 17.67 3.84 1.86
N LYS A 94 17.48 4.30 3.09
CA LYS A 94 17.75 5.68 3.52
C LYS A 94 19.25 5.97 3.48
N ALA A 95 20.09 5.06 3.98
CA ALA A 95 21.54 5.16 3.91
C ALA A 95 22.04 5.20 2.45
N ALA A 96 21.57 4.27 1.61
CA ALA A 96 21.91 4.26 0.18
C ALA A 96 21.47 5.54 -0.55
N ARG A 97 20.29 6.09 -0.20
CA ARG A 97 19.81 7.36 -0.75
C ARG A 97 20.69 8.53 -0.35
N LYS A 98 21.18 8.57 0.90
CA LYS A 98 22.11 9.60 1.36
C LYS A 98 23.42 9.54 0.57
N GLN A 99 24.02 8.35 0.46
CA GLN A 99 25.23 8.12 -0.34
C GLN A 99 25.04 8.55 -1.80
N LEU A 100 23.91 8.20 -2.40
CA LEU A 100 23.58 8.61 -3.78
C LEU A 100 23.42 10.13 -3.90
N ALA A 101 22.84 10.80 -2.91
CA ALA A 101 22.72 12.26 -2.91
C ALA A 101 24.09 12.95 -2.80
N ASP A 102 24.99 12.43 -1.95
CA ASP A 102 26.34 12.95 -1.79
C ASP A 102 27.18 12.70 -3.06
N ALA A 103 27.07 11.50 -3.66
CA ALA A 103 27.69 11.18 -4.94
C ALA A 103 27.19 12.10 -6.08
N LYS A 104 25.89 12.40 -6.12
CA LYS A 104 25.32 13.34 -7.11
C LYS A 104 25.85 14.76 -6.97
N LYS A 105 26.10 15.24 -5.75
CA LYS A 105 26.69 16.58 -5.53
C LYS A 105 28.12 16.66 -6.01
N ASN A 106 28.88 15.57 -5.84
CA ASN A 106 30.29 15.51 -6.20
C ASN A 106 30.52 15.11 -7.68
N ALA A 107 29.50 14.57 -8.35
CA ALA A 107 29.58 14.16 -9.75
C ALA A 107 29.66 15.39 -10.67
N LYS A 108 30.72 15.47 -11.47
CA LYS A 108 30.83 16.43 -12.57
C LYS A 108 30.00 15.92 -13.75
N VAL A 109 28.83 16.50 -13.98
CA VAL A 109 27.97 16.21 -15.13
C VAL A 109 28.33 17.18 -16.27
N ASN A 110 28.43 16.69 -17.50
CA ASN A 110 28.65 17.53 -18.68
C ASN A 110 27.55 18.61 -18.76
N GLU A 111 27.95 19.87 -18.92
CA GLU A 111 27.05 21.02 -18.99
C GLU A 111 26.05 20.92 -20.14
N GLU A 112 26.42 20.28 -21.25
CA GLU A 112 25.51 20.05 -22.37
C GLU A 112 24.36 19.09 -21.99
N THR A 113 24.69 18.00 -21.29
CA THR A 113 23.69 17.06 -20.76
C THR A 113 22.80 17.72 -19.70
N LYS A 114 23.35 18.60 -18.87
CA LYS A 114 22.59 19.35 -17.86
C LYS A 114 21.61 20.34 -18.50
N LYS A 115 22.01 21.02 -19.59
CA LYS A 115 21.13 21.89 -20.37
C LYS A 115 19.99 21.10 -21.01
N GLN A 116 20.29 19.93 -21.58
CA GLN A 116 19.27 19.03 -22.16
C GLN A 116 18.27 18.53 -21.10
N LEU A 117 18.75 18.11 -19.92
CA LEU A 117 17.89 17.66 -18.82
C LEU A 117 16.99 18.79 -18.29
N THR A 118 17.55 19.99 -18.13
CA THR A 118 16.79 21.17 -17.70
C THR A 118 15.71 21.54 -18.72
N ALA A 119 16.02 21.49 -20.03
CA ALA A 119 15.07 21.76 -21.09
C ALA A 119 13.88 20.77 -21.10
N LEU A 120 14.10 19.55 -20.60
CA LEU A 120 13.08 18.52 -20.43
C LEU A 120 12.39 18.55 -19.05
N GLY A 121 12.77 19.49 -18.17
CA GLY A 121 12.17 19.68 -16.84
C GLY A 121 12.65 18.71 -15.75
N TYR A 122 13.83 18.11 -15.92
CA TYR A 122 14.46 17.20 -14.94
C TYR A 122 15.47 17.89 -14.01
#